data_AF-W2QY09-F1
#
_entry.id   AF-W2QY09-F1
#
_cell.length_a   1.000
_cell.length_b   1.000
_cell.length_c   1.000
_cell.angle_alpha   90.00
_cell.angle_beta   90.00
_cell.angle_gamma   90.00
#
_symmetry.space_group_name_H-M   'P 1'
#
loop_
_entity.id
_entity.type
_entity.pdbx_description
1 polymer ?
#
loop_
_entity_poly.entity_id
_entity_poly.type
_entity_poly.pdbx_seq_one_letter_code
_entity_poly.pdbx_strand_id
1 'polypeptide(L)'
;MSLEFQRRLMDPQLNPDFLFGVVAESAFPCADEMTGRILTPLKEGDLNRLLLSVREVAKLLSAAIISIHQAAEWGMGSIEKVYHRLLLPLPYNQDLRQRRLDNLFRLANYRVRSVGISEMRTAFMYGPEDRQFECEP
;
A
#
# COMPACT_ATOMS: atom_id res chain seq x y z
N MET A 1 -3.01 -18.18 -0.06
CA MET A 1 -3.05 -17.08 0.92
C MET A 1 -3.00 -17.71 2.31
N SER A 2 -2.26 -17.16 3.29
CA SER A 2 -2.24 -17.73 4.64
C SER A 2 -3.59 -17.46 5.34
N LEU A 3 -4.21 -18.51 5.90
CA LEU A 3 -5.43 -18.39 6.71
C LEU A 3 -5.22 -17.45 7.91
N GLU A 4 -4.00 -17.36 8.41
CA GLU A 4 -3.66 -16.45 9.51
C GLU A 4 -3.71 -14.99 9.08
N PHE A 5 -3.27 -14.68 7.86
CA PHE A 5 -3.37 -13.32 7.31
C PHE A 5 -4.82 -12.89 7.16
N GLN A 6 -5.68 -13.78 6.62
CA GLN A 6 -7.11 -13.54 6.49
C GLN A 6 -7.77 -13.28 7.85
N ARG A 7 -7.44 -14.11 8.86
CA ARG A 7 -7.97 -13.93 10.23
C ARG A 7 -7.59 -12.58 10.82
N ARG A 8 -6.32 -12.17 10.68
CA ARG A 8 -5.87 -10.86 11.17
C ARG A 8 -6.52 -9.71 10.42
N LEU A 9 -6.74 -9.84 9.11
CA LEU A 9 -7.39 -8.80 8.30
C LEU A 9 -8.86 -8.60 8.70
N MET A 10 -9.53 -9.68 9.13
CA MET A 10 -10.92 -9.67 9.57
C MET A 10 -11.09 -9.39 11.06
N ASP A 11 -10.01 -9.34 11.84
CA ASP A 11 -10.04 -9.09 13.27
C ASP A 11 -10.41 -7.62 13.55
N PRO A 12 -11.58 -7.32 14.17
CA PRO A 12 -11.99 -5.95 14.46
C PRO A 12 -11.08 -5.22 15.45
N GLN A 13 -10.24 -5.93 16.21
CA GLN A 13 -9.24 -5.31 17.08
C GLN A 13 -8.03 -4.81 16.29
N LEU A 14 -7.68 -5.49 15.20
CA LEU A 14 -6.54 -5.13 14.35
C LEU A 14 -6.94 -4.21 13.20
N ASN A 15 -8.18 -4.36 12.71
CA ASN A 15 -8.72 -3.57 11.61
C ASN A 15 -10.15 -3.10 11.96
N PRO A 16 -10.28 -2.06 12.81
CA PRO A 16 -11.56 -1.67 13.41
C PRO A 16 -12.54 -1.06 12.41
N ASP A 17 -12.05 -0.53 11.29
CA ASP A 17 -12.90 0.00 10.24
C ASP A 17 -13.07 -1.04 9.13
N PHE A 18 -14.33 -1.35 8.82
CA PHE A 18 -14.66 -2.27 7.74
C PHE A 18 -14.48 -1.63 6.36
N LEU A 19 -14.37 -0.30 6.28
CA LEU A 19 -14.13 0.45 5.06
C LEU A 19 -12.66 0.40 4.63
N PHE A 20 -11.73 0.09 5.54
CA PHE A 20 -10.33 -0.09 5.18
C PHE A 20 -10.06 -1.51 4.67
N GLY A 21 -9.24 -1.55 3.62
CA GLY A 21 -8.78 -2.75 2.96
C GLY A 21 -7.28 -2.69 2.67
N VAL A 22 -6.75 -3.80 2.17
CA VAL A 22 -5.35 -3.92 1.75
C VAL A 22 -5.30 -3.87 0.23
N VAL A 23 -4.47 -2.98 -0.31
CA VAL A 23 -4.13 -2.98 -1.73
C VAL A 23 -3.05 -4.02 -1.99
N ALA A 24 -3.25 -4.85 -3.00
CA ALA A 24 -2.32 -5.92 -3.36
C ALA A 24 -2.10 -5.99 -4.87
N GLU A 25 -0.99 -6.61 -5.28
CA GLU A 25 -0.70 -6.90 -6.68
C GLU A 25 -1.77 -7.83 -7.30
N SER A 26 -2.01 -7.74 -8.61
CA SER A 26 -3.02 -8.58 -9.29
C SER A 26 -2.71 -10.09 -9.28
N ALA A 27 -1.43 -10.45 -9.08
CA ALA A 27 -0.98 -11.82 -8.88
C ALA A 27 -1.21 -12.32 -7.44
N PHE A 28 -1.54 -11.42 -6.51
CA PHE A 28 -1.81 -11.80 -5.13
C PHE A 28 -3.05 -12.71 -5.09
N PRO A 29 -2.97 -13.88 -4.43
CA PRO A 29 -4.10 -14.78 -4.36
C PRO A 29 -5.17 -14.15 -3.48
N CYS A 30 -6.28 -13.69 -4.08
CA CYS A 30 -7.46 -13.21 -3.37
C CYS A 30 -8.54 -14.31 -3.41
N ALA A 31 -9.01 -14.72 -2.22
CA ALA A 31 -10.12 -15.66 -2.11
C ALA A 31 -11.44 -14.88 -2.10
N ASP A 32 -12.54 -15.50 -2.50
CA ASP A 32 -13.85 -14.82 -2.62
C ASP A 32 -14.27 -14.18 -1.28
N GLU A 33 -13.91 -14.78 -0.15
CA GLU A 33 -14.19 -14.28 1.20
C GLU A 33 -13.46 -12.96 1.54
N MET A 34 -12.42 -12.62 0.78
CA MET A 34 -11.63 -11.39 0.94
C MET A 34 -12.02 -10.31 -0.09
N THR A 35 -13.05 -10.55 -0.89
CA THR A 35 -13.56 -9.58 -1.86
C THR A 35 -14.00 -8.29 -1.16
N GLY A 36 -13.56 -7.14 -1.67
CA GLY A 36 -13.79 -5.84 -1.04
C GLY A 36 -12.86 -5.51 0.14
N ARG A 37 -12.19 -6.53 0.73
CA ARG A 37 -11.16 -6.34 1.77
C ARG A 37 -9.75 -6.29 1.18
N ILE A 38 -9.48 -7.10 0.18
CA ILE A 38 -8.22 -7.06 -0.59
C ILE A 38 -8.55 -6.51 -1.97
N LEU A 39 -7.98 -5.36 -2.28
CA LEU A 39 -8.20 -4.64 -3.52
C LEU A 39 -7.02 -4.88 -4.46
N THR A 40 -7.29 -5.52 -5.60
CA THR A 40 -6.29 -5.75 -6.65
C THR A 40 -6.65 -4.98 -7.91
N PRO A 41 -5.66 -4.54 -8.71
CA PRO A 41 -5.93 -3.94 -10.01
C PRO A 41 -6.75 -4.88 -10.90
N LEU A 42 -7.55 -4.32 -11.81
CA LEU A 42 -8.24 -5.10 -12.83
C LEU A 42 -7.22 -5.79 -13.74
N LYS A 43 -7.49 -7.06 -14.11
CA LYS A 43 -6.70 -7.76 -15.12
C LYS A 43 -7.20 -7.44 -16.51
N GLU A 44 -6.37 -7.73 -17.50
CA GLU A 44 -6.76 -7.62 -18.89
C GLU A 44 -8.00 -8.48 -19.17
N GLY A 45 -9.00 -7.89 -19.80
CA GLY A 45 -10.28 -8.54 -20.09
C GLY A 45 -11.33 -8.45 -18.98
N ASP A 46 -10.99 -8.09 -17.74
CA ASP A 46 -11.98 -7.95 -16.66
C ASP A 46 -12.97 -6.82 -16.92
N LEU A 47 -12.49 -5.72 -17.52
CA LEU A 47 -13.34 -4.61 -17.96
C LEU A 47 -14.45 -5.06 -18.93
N ASN A 48 -14.19 -6.07 -19.77
CA ASN A 48 -15.15 -6.56 -20.74
C ASN A 48 -16.25 -7.43 -20.10
N ARG A 49 -15.97 -8.00 -18.92
CA ARG A 49 -16.92 -8.79 -18.13
C ARG A 49 -17.85 -7.92 -17.29
N LEU A 50 -17.49 -6.65 -17.09
CA LEU A 50 -18.29 -5.68 -16.35
C LEU A 50 -19.36 -5.03 -17.22
N LEU A 51 -20.48 -4.68 -16.57
CA LEU A 51 -21.57 -3.91 -17.17
C LEU A 51 -21.06 -2.53 -17.61
N LEU A 52 -21.54 -2.01 -18.74
CA LEU A 52 -21.08 -0.74 -19.31
C LEU A 52 -21.17 0.43 -18.31
N SER A 53 -22.21 0.46 -17.47
CA SER A 53 -22.44 1.53 -16.50
C SER A 53 -21.39 1.61 -15.38
N VAL A 54 -20.71 0.51 -15.06
CA VAL A 54 -19.73 0.45 -13.95
C VAL A 54 -18.28 0.51 -14.41
N ARG A 55 -18.03 0.43 -15.73
CA ARG A 55 -16.67 0.34 -16.29
C ARG A 55 -15.81 1.56 -15.94
N GLU A 56 -16.36 2.76 -16.02
CA GLU A 56 -15.59 3.98 -15.73
C GLU A 56 -15.20 4.07 -14.26
N VAL A 57 -16.12 3.75 -13.34
CA VAL A 57 -15.82 3.70 -11.90
C VAL A 57 -14.79 2.61 -11.60
N ALA A 58 -14.92 1.43 -12.22
CA ALA A 58 -13.97 0.34 -12.04
C ALA A 58 -12.56 0.69 -12.56
N LYS A 59 -12.45 1.41 -13.69
CA LYS A 59 -11.17 1.93 -14.20
C LYS A 59 -10.54 2.91 -13.21
N LEU A 60 -11.32 3.86 -12.69
CA LEU A 60 -10.84 4.84 -11.70
C LEU A 60 -10.32 4.15 -10.44
N LEU A 61 -11.07 3.18 -9.92
CA LEU A 61 -10.65 2.39 -8.76
C LEU A 61 -9.36 1.61 -9.05
N SER A 62 -9.28 0.96 -10.22
CA SER A 62 -8.07 0.24 -10.62
C SER A 62 -6.85 1.17 -10.75
N ALA A 63 -7.03 2.38 -11.29
CA ALA A 63 -5.96 3.37 -11.39
C ALA A 63 -5.50 3.85 -10.01
N ALA A 64 -6.43 4.08 -9.08
CA ALA A 64 -6.10 4.43 -7.70
C ALA A 64 -5.32 3.31 -7.00
N ILE A 65 -5.76 2.05 -7.17
CA ILE A 65 -5.05 0.87 -6.64
C ILE A 65 -3.61 0.81 -7.18
N ILE A 66 -3.41 0.99 -8.49
CA ILE A 66 -2.08 1.00 -9.11
C ILE A 66 -1.23 2.15 -8.54
N SER A 67 -1.81 3.34 -8.40
CA SER A 67 -1.10 4.50 -7.86
C SER A 67 -0.62 4.26 -6.42
N ILE A 68 -1.48 3.70 -5.55
CA ILE A 68 -1.10 3.34 -4.17
C ILE A 68 0.03 2.30 -4.19
N HIS A 69 -0.08 1.29 -5.06
CA HIS A 69 0.94 0.26 -5.19
C HIS A 69 2.30 0.85 -5.60
N GLN A 70 2.33 1.69 -6.63
CA GLN A 70 3.55 2.36 -7.09
C GLN A 70 4.18 3.24 -6.01
N ALA A 71 3.37 3.97 -5.25
CA ALA A 71 3.86 4.76 -4.12
C ALA A 71 4.51 3.87 -3.04
N ALA A 72 3.88 2.74 -2.72
CA ALA A 72 4.44 1.77 -1.76
C ALA A 72 5.75 1.14 -2.27
N GLU A 73 5.80 0.76 -3.55
CA GLU A 73 7.02 0.23 -4.20
C GLU A 73 8.17 1.23 -4.18
N TRP A 74 7.90 2.51 -4.43
CA TRP A 74 8.92 3.57 -4.35
C TRP A 74 9.50 3.67 -2.93
N GLY A 75 8.65 3.57 -1.91
CA GLY A 75 9.08 3.53 -0.52
C GLY A 75 9.94 2.30 -0.22
N MET A 76 9.49 1.12 -0.63
CA MET A 76 10.22 -0.13 -0.43
C MET A 76 11.59 -0.12 -1.14
N GLY A 77 11.63 0.36 -2.37
CA GLY A 77 12.85 0.44 -3.18
C GLY A 77 13.91 1.34 -2.55
N SER A 78 13.52 2.36 -1.78
CA SER A 78 14.48 3.19 -1.03
C SER A 78 15.22 2.38 0.06
N ILE A 79 14.53 1.46 0.74
CA ILE A 79 15.09 0.62 1.79
C ILE A 79 15.95 -0.48 1.19
N GLU A 80 15.45 -1.15 0.15
CA GLU A 80 16.20 -2.22 -0.54
C GLU A 80 17.54 -1.70 -1.06
N LYS A 81 17.55 -0.51 -1.70
CA LYS A 81 18.77 0.15 -2.17
C LYS A 81 19.78 0.42 -1.06
N VAL A 82 19.33 0.75 0.15
CA VAL A 82 20.23 0.98 1.31
C VAL A 82 20.91 -0.32 1.71
N TYR A 83 20.17 -1.41 1.86
CA TYR A 83 20.76 -2.72 2.20
C TYR A 83 21.68 -3.25 1.09
N HIS A 84 21.28 -3.07 -0.17
CA HIS A 84 22.12 -3.40 -1.32
C HIS A 84 23.44 -2.60 -1.31
N ARG A 85 23.40 -1.29 -1.07
CA ARG A 85 24.61 -0.44 -1.00
C ARG A 85 25.51 -0.78 0.18
N LEU A 86 24.93 -1.16 1.31
CA LEU A 86 25.67 -1.60 2.49
C LEU A 86 26.21 -3.04 2.36
N LEU A 87 25.83 -3.77 1.30
CA LEU A 87 26.13 -5.19 1.11
C LEU A 87 25.71 -6.05 2.31
N LEU A 88 24.63 -5.65 2.98
CA LEU A 88 24.09 -6.33 4.15
C LEU A 88 22.74 -6.96 3.81
N PRO A 89 22.50 -8.23 4.17
CA PRO A 89 21.17 -8.81 4.09
C PRO A 89 20.29 -8.29 5.24
N LEU A 90 18.98 -8.26 5.00
CA LEU A 90 18.02 -8.18 6.09
C LEU A 90 18.17 -9.42 6.99
N PRO A 91 18.11 -9.28 8.32
CA PRO A 91 18.25 -10.41 9.22
C PRO A 91 17.14 -11.43 9.01
N TYR A 92 17.47 -12.72 9.17
CA TYR A 92 16.50 -13.81 9.05
C TYR A 92 15.50 -13.86 10.22
N ASN A 93 15.98 -13.57 11.43
CA ASN A 93 15.14 -13.52 12.63
C ASN A 93 14.01 -12.49 12.43
N GLN A 94 12.77 -12.96 12.55
CA GLN A 94 11.56 -12.18 12.23
C GLN A 94 11.41 -10.95 13.13
N ASP A 95 11.63 -11.09 14.44
CA ASP A 95 11.50 -9.98 15.39
C ASP A 95 12.54 -8.89 15.13
N LEU A 96 13.79 -9.28 14.87
CA LEU A 96 14.85 -8.35 14.53
C LEU A 96 14.61 -7.66 13.19
N ARG A 97 14.11 -8.42 12.20
CA ARG A 97 13.75 -7.88 10.89
C ARG A 97 12.62 -6.86 11.01
N GLN A 98 11.56 -7.19 11.74
CA GLN A 98 10.45 -6.28 11.99
C GLN A 98 10.93 -4.99 12.65
N ARG A 99 11.66 -5.09 13.78
CA ARG A 99 12.19 -3.90 14.48
C ARG A 99 13.06 -3.02 13.59
N ARG A 100 13.91 -3.62 12.75
CA ARG A 100 14.75 -2.86 11.80
C ARG A 100 13.92 -2.12 10.75
N LEU A 101 12.95 -2.81 10.14
CA LEU A 101 12.08 -2.19 9.14
C LEU A 101 11.23 -1.09 9.76
N ASP A 102 10.63 -1.33 10.93
CA ASP A 102 9.83 -0.35 11.67
C ASP A 102 10.65 0.92 11.95
N ASN A 103 11.88 0.77 12.43
CA ASN A 103 12.77 1.90 12.69
C ASN A 103 13.10 2.67 11.40
N LEU A 104 13.39 1.97 10.30
CA LEU A 104 13.69 2.62 9.01
C LEU A 104 12.50 3.42 8.49
N PHE A 105 11.30 2.83 8.48
CA PHE A 105 10.09 3.53 8.05
C PHE A 105 9.74 4.71 8.96
N ARG A 106 9.88 4.56 10.29
CA ARG A 106 9.63 5.65 11.24
C ARG A 106 10.62 6.80 11.06
N LEU A 107 11.91 6.52 10.89
CA LEU A 107 12.93 7.55 10.66
C LEU A 107 12.74 8.26 9.32
N ALA A 108 12.39 7.52 8.26
CA ALA A 108 12.06 8.11 6.96
C ALA A 108 10.86 9.06 7.06
N ASN A 109 9.78 8.61 7.71
CA ASN A 109 8.58 9.42 7.95
C ASN A 109 8.87 10.62 8.87
N TYR A 110 9.68 10.46 9.91
CA TYR A 110 10.11 11.55 10.78
C TYR A 110 10.83 12.63 9.97
N ARG A 111 11.82 12.25 9.16
CA ARG A 111 12.52 13.20 8.28
C ARG A 111 11.56 13.94 7.34
N VAL A 112 10.63 13.22 6.71
CA VAL A 112 9.63 13.83 5.81
C VAL A 112 8.78 14.85 6.55
N ARG A 113 8.31 14.54 7.76
CA ARG A 113 7.51 15.47 8.58
C ARG A 113 8.32 16.67 9.06
N SER A 114 9.57 16.47 9.47
CA SER A 114 10.42 17.55 9.97
C SER A 114 10.91 18.50 8.87
N VAL A 115 11.26 17.97 7.68
CA VAL A 115 11.82 18.76 6.57
C VAL A 115 10.71 19.25 5.63
N GLY A 116 9.54 18.62 5.65
CA GLY A 116 8.43 18.95 4.75
C GLY A 116 8.68 18.57 3.29
N ILE A 117 9.67 17.72 2.99
CA ILE A 117 9.98 17.26 1.63
C ILE A 117 9.58 15.79 1.51
N SER A 118 8.65 15.50 0.60
CA SER A 118 8.18 14.15 0.29
C SER A 118 8.13 13.96 -1.21
N GLU A 119 9.01 13.11 -1.74
CA GLU A 119 8.99 12.73 -3.17
C GLU A 119 7.68 12.04 -3.55
N MET A 120 7.10 11.24 -2.64
CA MET A 120 5.78 10.63 -2.85
C MET A 120 4.68 11.70 -2.96
N ARG A 121 4.73 12.74 -2.14
CA ARG A 121 3.76 13.84 -2.23
C ARG A 121 3.89 14.57 -3.56
N THR A 122 5.12 14.80 -4.02
CA THR A 122 5.38 15.41 -5.33
C THR A 122 4.99 14.50 -6.50
N ALA A 123 5.09 13.18 -6.37
CA ALA A 123 4.74 12.28 -7.47
C ALA A 123 3.23 11.97 -7.53
N PHE A 124 2.54 11.92 -6.39
CA PHE A 124 1.19 11.34 -6.29
C PHE A 124 0.10 12.25 -5.69
N MET A 125 0.43 13.35 -4.99
CA MET A 125 -0.53 14.14 -4.20
C MET A 125 -0.71 15.58 -4.72
N TYR A 126 -1.02 15.72 -6.00
CA TYR A 126 -1.29 17.03 -6.64
C TYR A 126 -2.76 17.20 -7.07
N GLY A 127 -3.71 16.62 -6.33
CA GLY A 127 -5.12 16.95 -6.46
C GLY A 127 -5.53 18.11 -5.53
N PRO A 128 -6.47 18.99 -5.92
CA PRO A 128 -7.00 20.04 -5.05
C PRO A 128 -7.63 19.52 -3.74
N GLU A 129 -8.08 18.26 -3.73
CA GLU A 129 -8.68 17.56 -2.58
C GLU A 129 -7.65 17.07 -1.54
N ASP A 130 -6.38 16.88 -1.93
CA ASP A 130 -5.34 16.28 -1.07
C ASP A 130 -4.77 17.27 -0.04
N ARG A 131 -5.09 18.56 -0.16
CA ARG A 131 -4.71 19.62 0.79
C ARG A 131 -5.41 19.52 2.14
N GLN A 132 -6.47 18.71 2.28
CA GLN A 132 -7.17 18.52 3.56
C GLN A 132 -6.41 17.63 4.55
N PHE A 133 -5.39 16.89 4.11
CA PHE A 133 -4.55 16.06 4.99
C PHE A 133 -3.22 16.73 5.35
N GLU A 134 -3.05 18.01 5.03
CA GLU A 134 -1.99 18.82 5.61
C GLU A 134 -2.24 18.88 7.12
N CYS A 135 -1.45 18.12 7.89
CA CYS A 135 -1.41 18.29 9.33
C CYS A 135 -1.04 19.76 9.60
N GLU A 136 -1.97 20.52 10.13
CA GLU A 136 -1.64 21.81 10.74
C GLU A 136 -0.57 21.59 11.83
N PRO A 137 0.37 22.53 11.99
CA PRO A 137 1.53 22.41 12.86
C PRO A 137 1.18 22.19 14.34
#